data_AF-A0A7C4P0U9-F1
#
_entry.id   AF-A0A7C4P0U9-F1
#
_cell.length_a   1.000
_cell.length_b   1.000
_cell.length_c   1.000
_cell.angle_alpha   90.00
_cell.angle_beta   90.00
_cell.angle_gamma   90.00
#
_symmetry.space_group_name_H-M   'P 1'
#
loop_
_entity.id
_entity.type
_entity.pdbx_description
1 polymer ?
#
loop_
_entity_poly.entity_id
_entity_poly.type
_entity_poly.pdbx_seq_one_letter_code
_entity_poly.pdbx_strand_id
1 'polypeptide(L)'
;MKKNVIMYVAFISLFSCKSVENRFLSEVENEMRKSQDIEILTEKHLSSLPAPVQRNLKLMGIVGKPLPVNAIVEWEDIEFRMSPNKDWISVECRQFNSAAEPARFAYLKSTKLGVNIFVGRDKYQNGEGSMIIKAIGLFPVQNVYGKEMNKSGLVTVLSEMLLLPGYAFQPYIKWEVIDSVSVSSTISYANDTVSGIFYFNSIGEVVQFKTFDRSYIDADGNSQKYPWVVKVDYYTEINGYKIPGYARAVWEIPDGEYEYFRGKIKNIRFNVNTFN
;
A
#
# COMPACT_ATOMS: atom_id res chain seq x y z
N MET A 1 -16.61 -31.29 -26.75
CA MET A 1 -17.22 -30.08 -26.15
C MET A 1 -16.46 -29.55 -24.91
N LYS A 2 -16.24 -30.33 -23.84
CA LYS A 2 -15.61 -29.83 -22.59
C LYS A 2 -14.20 -29.22 -22.75
N LYS A 3 -13.33 -29.81 -23.57
CA LYS A 3 -11.96 -29.30 -23.79
C LYS A 3 -11.91 -27.92 -24.47
N ASN A 4 -12.79 -27.69 -25.44
CA ASN A 4 -12.87 -26.40 -26.15
C ASN A 4 -13.38 -25.30 -25.21
N VAL A 5 -14.40 -25.59 -24.39
CA VAL A 5 -14.92 -24.63 -23.40
C VAL A 5 -13.85 -24.24 -22.36
N ILE A 6 -13.07 -25.20 -21.85
CA ILE A 6 -11.96 -24.93 -20.92
C ILE A 6 -10.90 -24.03 -21.56
N MET A 7 -10.55 -24.30 -22.83
CA MET A 7 -9.59 -23.50 -23.58
C MET A 7 -10.09 -22.06 -23.81
N TYR A 8 -11.37 -21.88 -24.16
CA TYR A 8 -11.97 -20.54 -24.30
C TYR A 8 -12.00 -19.79 -22.96
N VAL A 9 -12.37 -20.44 -21.86
CA VAL A 9 -12.38 -19.82 -20.53
C VAL A 9 -10.97 -19.42 -20.08
N ALA A 10 -9.98 -20.27 -20.30
CA ALA A 10 -8.57 -19.95 -20.03
C ALA A 10 -8.08 -18.77 -20.88
N PHE A 11 -8.44 -18.73 -22.16
CA PHE A 11 -8.10 -17.63 -23.06
C PHE A 11 -8.71 -16.30 -22.57
N ILE A 12 -10.02 -16.25 -22.32
CA ILE A 12 -10.68 -15.00 -21.86
C ILE A 12 -10.12 -14.57 -20.49
N SER A 13 -9.82 -15.52 -19.60
CA SER A 13 -9.20 -15.25 -18.29
C SER A 13 -7.81 -14.60 -18.43
N LEU A 14 -6.98 -15.11 -19.35
CA LEU A 14 -5.68 -14.52 -19.69
C LEU A 14 -5.83 -13.11 -20.27
N PHE A 15 -6.77 -12.90 -21.19
CA PHE A 15 -7.03 -11.58 -21.79
C PHE A 15 -7.47 -10.54 -20.75
N SER A 16 -8.40 -10.89 -19.87
CA SER A 16 -8.87 -9.98 -18.83
C SER A 16 -7.77 -9.67 -17.80
N CYS A 17 -6.95 -10.66 -17.43
CA CYS A 17 -5.76 -10.44 -16.61
C CYS A 17 -4.78 -9.47 -17.29
N LYS A 18 -4.53 -9.65 -18.59
CA LYS A 18 -3.65 -8.77 -19.35
C LYS A 18 -4.20 -7.35 -19.48
N SER A 19 -5.51 -7.20 -19.62
CA SER A 19 -6.18 -5.89 -19.63
C SER A 19 -5.99 -5.13 -18.31
N VAL A 20 -6.14 -5.80 -17.16
CA VAL A 20 -5.93 -5.18 -15.84
C VAL A 20 -4.47 -4.81 -15.63
N GLU A 21 -3.53 -5.68 -16.03
CA GLU A 21 -2.10 -5.41 -15.99
C GLU A 21 -1.72 -4.21 -16.87
N ASN A 22 -2.15 -4.19 -18.13
CA ASN A 22 -1.83 -3.11 -19.07
C ASN A 22 -2.36 -1.76 -18.56
N ARG A 23 -3.57 -1.76 -17.96
CA ARG A 23 -4.13 -0.56 -17.34
C ARG A 23 -3.24 -0.07 -16.18
N PHE A 24 -2.83 -0.98 -15.28
CA PHE A 24 -1.92 -0.66 -14.19
C PHE A 24 -0.61 -0.06 -14.71
N LEU A 25 0.05 -0.70 -15.68
CA LEU A 25 1.31 -0.23 -16.25
C LEU A 25 1.17 1.17 -16.87
N SER A 26 0.12 1.39 -17.66
CA SER A 26 -0.14 2.70 -18.27
C SER A 26 -0.35 3.80 -17.24
N GLU A 27 -1.07 3.50 -16.14
CA GLU A 27 -1.30 4.46 -15.07
C GLU A 27 -0.02 4.80 -14.31
N VAL A 28 0.82 3.81 -14.04
CA VAL A 28 2.13 4.02 -13.41
C VAL A 28 3.05 4.84 -14.33
N GLU A 29 3.17 4.48 -15.61
CA GLU A 29 3.97 5.24 -16.56
C GLU A 29 3.52 6.70 -16.67
N ASN A 30 2.21 6.95 -16.68
CA ASN A 30 1.67 8.31 -16.70
C ASN A 30 2.02 9.09 -15.42
N GLU A 31 1.96 8.45 -14.25
CA GLU A 31 2.35 9.08 -12.98
C GLU A 31 3.85 9.37 -12.93
N MET A 32 4.70 8.44 -13.39
CA MET A 32 6.15 8.59 -13.40
C MET A 32 6.66 9.71 -14.32
N ARG A 33 5.86 10.13 -15.32
CA ARG A 33 6.18 11.28 -16.17
C ARG A 33 6.05 12.62 -15.44
N LYS A 34 5.40 12.67 -14.29
CA LYS A 34 5.35 13.88 -13.47
C LYS A 34 6.75 14.13 -12.90
N SER A 35 7.40 15.19 -13.37
CA SER A 35 8.67 15.64 -12.81
C SER A 35 8.47 16.09 -11.37
N GLN A 36 9.41 15.71 -10.50
CA GLN A 36 9.46 16.17 -9.12
C GLN A 36 10.89 16.61 -8.85
N ASP A 37 11.04 17.80 -8.26
CA ASP A 37 12.35 18.27 -7.84
C ASP A 37 12.82 17.39 -6.68
N ILE A 38 13.97 16.75 -6.87
CA ILE A 38 14.55 15.85 -5.87
C ILE A 38 15.64 16.60 -5.13
N GLU A 39 15.31 17.07 -3.93
CA GLU A 39 16.26 17.72 -3.05
C GLU A 39 17.04 16.69 -2.22
N ILE A 40 18.23 17.06 -1.78
CA ILE A 40 18.98 16.27 -0.81
C ILE A 40 18.37 16.48 0.58
N LEU A 41 17.98 15.38 1.22
CA LEU A 41 17.48 15.43 2.59
C LEU A 41 18.61 15.77 3.56
N THR A 42 18.40 16.76 4.41
CA THR A 42 19.38 17.24 5.39
C THR A 42 18.79 17.21 6.80
N GLU A 43 19.64 17.26 7.82
CA GLU A 43 19.22 17.36 9.23
C GLU A 43 18.26 18.54 9.48
N LYS A 44 18.43 19.65 8.77
CA LYS A 44 17.55 20.83 8.89
C LYS A 44 16.12 20.54 8.43
N HIS A 45 15.94 19.68 7.42
CA HIS A 45 14.60 19.30 6.99
C HIS A 45 13.86 18.47 8.05
N LEU A 46 14.59 17.74 8.90
CA LEU A 46 14.00 16.91 9.94
C LEU A 46 13.46 17.72 11.12
N SER A 47 13.99 18.93 11.37
CA SER A 47 13.64 19.69 12.58
C SER A 47 12.17 20.11 12.66
N SER A 48 11.45 20.11 11.53
CA SER A 48 10.01 20.37 11.50
C SER A 48 9.15 19.14 11.83
N LEU A 49 9.74 17.94 11.85
CA LEU A 49 9.03 16.68 12.07
C LEU A 49 9.03 16.28 13.56
N PRO A 50 8.04 15.50 14.01
CA PRO A 50 8.04 14.88 15.33
C PRO A 50 9.27 14.01 15.60
N ALA A 51 9.77 14.00 16.84
CA ALA A 51 10.95 13.23 17.21
C ALA A 51 10.88 11.72 16.84
N PRO A 52 9.75 11.00 16.98
CA PRO A 52 9.65 9.61 16.51
C PRO A 52 9.88 9.47 15.00
N VAL A 53 9.30 10.36 14.21
CA VAL A 53 9.47 10.39 12.74
C VAL A 53 10.92 10.72 12.37
N GLN A 54 11.53 11.70 13.03
CA GLN A 54 12.94 12.04 12.81
C GLN A 54 13.87 10.84 13.06
N ARG A 55 13.66 10.11 14.16
CA ARG A 55 14.46 8.91 14.48
C ARG A 55 14.30 7.83 13.43
N ASN A 56 13.06 7.60 12.96
CA ASN A 56 12.81 6.64 11.90
C ASN A 56 13.52 7.01 10.59
N LEU A 57 13.41 8.26 10.14
CA LEU A 57 14.05 8.71 8.90
C LEU A 57 15.59 8.65 8.99
N LYS A 58 16.17 8.94 10.16
CA LYS A 58 17.61 8.74 10.43
C LYS A 58 17.98 7.26 10.36
N LEU A 59 17.19 6.41 11.01
CA LEU A 59 17.38 4.96 11.02
C LEU A 59 17.34 4.38 9.60
N MET A 60 16.43 4.87 8.74
CA MET A 60 16.33 4.46 7.34
C MET A 60 17.57 4.80 6.52
N GLY A 61 18.46 5.66 7.02
CA GLY A 61 19.69 6.04 6.34
C GLY A 61 19.45 6.89 5.10
N ILE A 62 18.38 7.72 5.10
CA ILE A 62 18.02 8.59 3.96
C ILE A 62 18.59 10.02 4.10
N VAL A 63 19.10 10.41 5.27
CA VAL A 63 19.73 11.72 5.48
C VAL A 63 21.05 11.80 4.70
N GLY A 64 21.26 12.90 3.99
CA GLY A 64 22.41 13.09 3.10
C GLY A 64 22.22 12.48 1.70
N LYS A 65 21.04 11.90 1.41
CA LYS A 65 20.69 11.32 0.11
C LYS A 65 19.55 12.10 -0.55
N PRO A 66 19.33 11.93 -1.87
CA PRO A 66 18.13 12.46 -2.52
C PRO A 66 16.86 11.94 -1.84
N LEU A 67 15.93 12.84 -1.49
CA LEU A 67 14.67 12.48 -0.83
C LEU A 67 13.89 11.47 -1.69
N PRO A 68 13.46 10.32 -1.16
CA PRO A 68 12.59 9.42 -1.89
C PRO A 68 11.21 10.05 -2.14
N VAL A 69 10.92 10.42 -3.39
CA VAL A 69 9.64 11.03 -3.78
C VAL A 69 8.75 10.09 -4.59
N ASN A 70 9.30 8.99 -5.09
CA ASN A 70 8.56 7.84 -5.60
C ASN A 70 9.27 6.53 -5.24
N ALA A 71 8.54 5.41 -5.30
CA ALA A 71 9.09 4.08 -5.05
C ALA A 71 8.43 3.00 -5.89
N ILE A 72 9.22 2.02 -6.32
CA ILE A 72 8.74 0.69 -6.73
C ILE A 72 9.04 -0.27 -5.59
N VAL A 73 8.02 -1.01 -5.17
CA VAL A 73 8.14 -2.03 -4.12
C VAL A 73 7.94 -3.40 -4.74
N GLU A 74 8.95 -4.24 -4.59
CA GLU A 74 8.94 -5.63 -5.03
C GLU A 74 8.72 -6.51 -3.80
N TRP A 75 7.64 -7.27 -3.84
CA TRP A 75 7.20 -8.13 -2.75
C TRP A 75 7.49 -9.59 -3.08
N GLU A 76 7.72 -10.40 -2.05
CA GLU A 76 7.82 -11.86 -2.13
C GLU A 76 7.08 -12.52 -0.98
N ASP A 77 6.82 -13.83 -1.11
CA ASP A 77 6.13 -14.65 -0.10
C ASP A 77 4.82 -14.02 0.40
N ILE A 78 4.04 -13.46 -0.52
CA ILE A 78 2.81 -12.78 -0.19
C ILE A 78 1.68 -13.79 -0.09
N GLU A 79 0.95 -13.69 1.00
CA GLU A 79 -0.29 -14.41 1.22
C GLU A 79 -1.43 -13.42 1.47
N PHE A 80 -2.56 -13.70 0.84
CA PHE A 80 -3.78 -12.92 0.96
C PHE A 80 -4.95 -13.81 1.33
N ARG A 81 -5.88 -13.29 2.13
CA ARG A 81 -7.10 -13.99 2.53
C ARG A 81 -8.29 -13.05 2.37
N MET A 82 -9.40 -13.59 1.83
CA MET A 82 -10.58 -12.79 1.47
C MET A 82 -11.56 -12.57 2.61
N SER A 83 -11.69 -13.53 3.53
CA SER A 83 -12.47 -13.38 4.77
C SER A 83 -11.88 -14.25 5.88
N PRO A 84 -12.25 -14.03 7.17
CA PRO A 84 -11.64 -14.75 8.30
C PRO A 84 -11.63 -16.28 8.17
N ASN A 85 -12.65 -16.86 7.52
CA ASN A 85 -12.84 -18.30 7.40
C ASN A 85 -12.39 -18.89 6.05
N LYS A 86 -11.63 -18.14 5.25
CA LYS A 86 -11.10 -18.61 3.95
C LYS A 86 -9.64 -19.01 4.05
N ASP A 87 -9.20 -19.86 3.13
CA ASP A 87 -7.79 -20.22 3.02
C ASP A 87 -6.96 -19.03 2.51
N TRP A 88 -5.68 -19.05 2.87
CA TRP A 88 -4.68 -18.16 2.27
C TRP A 88 -4.44 -18.53 0.80
N ILE A 89 -4.26 -17.50 -0.03
CA ILE A 89 -3.82 -17.63 -1.41
C ILE A 89 -2.49 -16.91 -1.57
N SER A 90 -1.53 -17.57 -2.25
CA SER A 90 -0.30 -16.93 -2.66
C SER A 90 -0.58 -15.93 -3.78
N VAL A 91 -0.03 -14.72 -3.67
CA VAL A 91 -0.21 -13.66 -4.66
C VAL A 91 1.12 -13.06 -5.07
N GLU A 92 1.24 -12.70 -6.34
CA GLU A 92 2.26 -11.78 -6.84
C GLU A 92 1.73 -10.36 -6.66
N CYS A 93 2.58 -9.43 -6.21
CA CYS A 93 2.25 -8.01 -6.10
C CYS A 93 3.30 -7.15 -6.78
N ARG A 94 2.85 -6.18 -7.56
CA ARG A 94 3.68 -5.09 -8.09
C ARG A 94 3.10 -3.78 -7.59
N GLN A 95 3.95 -2.93 -7.01
CA GLN A 95 3.51 -1.71 -6.36
C GLN A 95 4.35 -0.50 -6.78
N PHE A 96 3.67 0.63 -6.99
CA PHE A 96 4.28 1.93 -7.22
C PHE A 96 3.61 3.00 -6.35
N ASN A 97 4.42 3.89 -5.78
CA ASN A 97 4.00 5.01 -4.95
C ASN A 97 4.64 6.31 -5.43
N SER A 98 3.91 7.42 -5.31
CA SER A 98 4.37 8.79 -5.61
C SER A 98 3.91 9.74 -4.51
N ALA A 99 4.79 10.68 -4.11
CA ALA A 99 4.60 11.54 -2.95
C ALA A 99 4.17 12.98 -3.27
N ALA A 100 4.64 13.65 -4.34
CA ALA A 100 4.27 15.07 -4.55
C ALA A 100 2.74 15.27 -4.61
N GLU A 101 2.07 14.38 -5.33
CA GLU A 101 0.64 14.13 -5.18
C GLU A 101 0.49 12.71 -4.66
N PRO A 102 -0.35 12.47 -3.63
CA PRO A 102 -0.54 11.14 -3.09
C PRO A 102 -1.11 10.22 -4.15
N ALA A 103 -0.26 9.33 -4.65
CA ALA A 103 -0.66 8.29 -5.58
C ALA A 103 -0.06 6.95 -5.20
N ARG A 104 -0.86 5.91 -5.38
CA ARG A 104 -0.54 4.54 -5.02
C ARG A 104 -1.19 3.59 -6.01
N PHE A 105 -0.42 2.65 -6.52
CA PHE A 105 -0.88 1.66 -7.48
C PHE A 105 -0.36 0.30 -7.05
N ALA A 106 -1.25 -0.68 -6.90
CA ALA A 106 -0.88 -2.07 -6.73
C ALA A 106 -1.60 -2.95 -7.74
N TYR A 107 -0.86 -3.88 -8.31
CA TYR A 107 -1.37 -4.96 -9.13
C TYR A 107 -1.12 -6.28 -8.41
N LEU A 108 -2.16 -7.07 -8.23
CA LEU A 108 -2.09 -8.39 -7.60
C LEU A 108 -2.50 -9.48 -8.58
N LYS A 109 -1.87 -10.64 -8.49
CA LYS A 109 -2.21 -11.81 -9.33
C LYS A 109 -1.97 -13.10 -8.57
N SER A 110 -2.88 -14.07 -8.70
CA SER A 110 -2.63 -15.44 -8.23
C SER A 110 -2.88 -16.43 -9.36
N THR A 111 -1.95 -17.36 -9.52
CA THR A 111 -1.99 -18.41 -10.53
C THR A 111 -1.94 -19.77 -9.84
N LYS A 112 -2.85 -20.67 -10.20
CA LYS A 112 -2.85 -22.07 -9.72
C LYS A 112 -2.92 -23.00 -10.91
N LEU A 113 -1.96 -23.92 -11.02
CA LEU A 113 -1.85 -24.88 -12.14
C LEU A 113 -1.90 -24.21 -13.53
N GLY A 114 -1.25 -23.05 -13.69
CA GLY A 114 -1.21 -22.29 -14.94
C GLY A 114 -2.49 -21.49 -15.25
N VAL A 115 -3.49 -21.51 -14.37
CA VAL A 115 -4.74 -20.75 -14.52
C VAL A 115 -4.75 -19.58 -13.53
N ASN A 116 -5.05 -18.38 -14.02
CA ASN A 116 -5.25 -17.21 -13.16
C ASN A 116 -6.52 -17.45 -12.33
N ILE A 117 -6.38 -17.49 -11.01
CA ILE A 117 -7.53 -17.64 -10.10
C ILE A 117 -7.94 -16.29 -9.47
N PHE A 118 -7.05 -15.30 -9.52
CA PHE A 118 -7.25 -13.98 -8.93
C PHE A 118 -6.45 -12.94 -9.72
N VAL A 119 -7.07 -11.79 -9.99
CA VAL A 119 -6.36 -10.58 -10.41
C VAL A 119 -6.96 -9.39 -9.69
N GLY A 120 -6.10 -8.54 -9.16
CA GLY A 120 -6.45 -7.37 -8.38
C GLY A 120 -5.74 -6.13 -8.92
N ARG A 121 -6.41 -4.99 -8.84
CA ARG A 121 -5.82 -3.68 -9.03
C ARG A 121 -6.39 -2.76 -7.96
N ASP A 122 -5.53 -2.12 -7.19
CA ASP A 122 -5.91 -1.20 -6.13
C ASP A 122 -5.14 0.10 -6.29
N LYS A 123 -5.85 1.21 -6.42
CA LYS A 123 -5.30 2.51 -6.79
C LYS A 123 -5.89 3.62 -5.95
N TYR A 124 -5.04 4.57 -5.62
CA TYR A 124 -5.42 5.92 -5.23
C TYR A 124 -4.68 6.92 -6.11
N GLN A 125 -5.39 7.91 -6.68
CA GLN A 125 -4.80 9.01 -7.46
C GLN A 125 -5.82 10.15 -7.57
N ASN A 126 -5.37 11.41 -7.56
CA ASN A 126 -6.22 12.59 -7.77
C ASN A 126 -7.45 12.68 -6.85
N GLY A 127 -7.33 12.20 -5.60
CA GLY A 127 -8.46 12.20 -4.66
C GLY A 127 -9.38 10.98 -4.75
N GLU A 128 -9.14 10.07 -5.72
CA GLU A 128 -10.02 8.95 -5.99
C GLU A 128 -9.37 7.61 -5.70
N GLY A 129 -10.07 6.79 -4.90
CA GLY A 129 -9.75 5.39 -4.67
C GLY A 129 -10.52 4.50 -5.63
N SER A 130 -9.88 3.45 -6.14
CA SER A 130 -10.54 2.45 -6.98
C SER A 130 -9.90 1.08 -6.80
N MET A 131 -10.73 0.07 -6.57
CA MET A 131 -10.31 -1.32 -6.46
C MET A 131 -11.10 -2.20 -7.39
N ILE A 132 -10.39 -3.04 -8.14
CA ILE A 132 -10.96 -4.10 -8.97
C ILE A 132 -10.36 -5.41 -8.52
N ILE A 133 -11.19 -6.37 -8.14
CA ILE A 133 -10.81 -7.76 -7.88
C ILE A 133 -11.66 -8.65 -8.77
N LYS A 134 -11.02 -9.53 -9.55
CA LYS A 134 -11.71 -10.52 -10.38
C LYS A 134 -11.30 -11.95 -9.99
N ALA A 135 -12.30 -12.81 -9.76
CA ALA A 135 -12.10 -14.24 -9.61
C ALA A 135 -11.96 -14.90 -10.98
N ILE A 136 -11.01 -15.83 -11.10
CA ILE A 136 -10.64 -16.50 -12.34
C ILE A 136 -10.29 -15.49 -13.46
N GLY A 137 -9.95 -14.26 -13.10
CA GLY A 137 -9.73 -13.16 -14.04
C GLY A 137 -10.99 -12.65 -14.76
N LEU A 138 -12.16 -13.24 -14.60
CA LEU A 138 -13.33 -12.97 -15.46
C LEU A 138 -14.46 -12.24 -14.75
N PHE A 139 -14.85 -12.74 -13.58
CA PHE A 139 -16.02 -12.24 -12.86
C PHE A 139 -15.56 -11.19 -11.84
N PRO A 140 -16.04 -9.93 -11.92
CA PRO A 140 -15.75 -8.95 -10.90
C PRO A 140 -16.34 -9.44 -9.58
N VAL A 141 -15.46 -9.71 -8.63
CA VAL A 141 -15.83 -10.00 -7.24
C VAL A 141 -16.00 -8.70 -6.49
N GLN A 142 -15.16 -7.71 -6.81
CA GLN A 142 -15.26 -6.36 -6.30
C GLN A 142 -14.88 -5.36 -7.40
N ASN A 143 -15.70 -4.34 -7.58
CA ASN A 143 -15.40 -3.16 -8.38
C ASN A 143 -15.89 -1.96 -7.58
N VAL A 144 -15.02 -1.40 -6.75
CA VAL A 144 -15.41 -0.50 -5.66
C VAL A 144 -14.80 0.87 -5.91
N TYR A 145 -15.66 1.88 -5.82
CA TYR A 145 -15.39 3.29 -6.05
C TYR A 145 -16.30 4.14 -5.15
N GLY A 146 -16.07 5.46 -5.13
CA GLY A 146 -16.88 6.41 -4.37
C GLY A 146 -16.26 6.78 -3.02
N LYS A 147 -16.99 7.59 -2.26
CA LYS A 147 -16.47 8.32 -1.09
C LYS A 147 -15.76 7.43 -0.06
N GLU A 148 -16.32 6.28 0.28
CA GLU A 148 -15.71 5.36 1.25
C GLU A 148 -14.44 4.70 0.72
N MET A 149 -14.37 4.43 -0.59
CA MET A 149 -13.15 3.92 -1.23
C MET A 149 -12.09 5.02 -1.35
N ASN A 150 -12.47 6.27 -1.63
CA ASN A 150 -11.54 7.40 -1.62
C ASN A 150 -10.86 7.53 -0.26
N LYS A 151 -11.63 7.52 0.83
CA LYS A 151 -11.08 7.52 2.20
C LYS A 151 -10.19 6.32 2.48
N SER A 152 -10.63 5.11 2.13
CA SER A 152 -9.86 3.88 2.37
C SER A 152 -8.55 3.84 1.57
N GLY A 153 -8.57 4.34 0.34
CA GLY A 153 -7.37 4.52 -0.48
C GLY A 153 -6.42 5.56 0.12
N LEU A 154 -6.95 6.69 0.60
CA LEU A 154 -6.15 7.73 1.26
C LEU A 154 -5.54 7.25 2.57
N VAL A 155 -6.26 6.45 3.36
CA VAL A 155 -5.72 5.75 4.54
C VAL A 155 -4.56 4.84 4.15
N THR A 156 -4.69 4.10 3.05
CA THR A 156 -3.63 3.21 2.56
C THR A 156 -2.38 4.02 2.21
N VAL A 157 -2.53 5.14 1.49
CA VAL A 157 -1.42 6.07 1.20
C VAL A 157 -0.75 6.55 2.49
N LEU A 158 -1.53 7.01 3.47
CA LEU A 158 -0.99 7.48 4.75
C LEU A 158 -0.14 6.41 5.43
N SER A 159 -0.65 5.18 5.51
CA SER A 159 0.07 4.06 6.14
C SER A 159 1.37 3.69 5.42
N GLU A 160 1.43 3.89 4.10
CA GLU A 160 2.58 3.54 3.26
C GLU A 160 3.72 4.59 3.32
N MET A 161 3.66 5.58 4.22
CA MET A 161 4.82 6.37 4.63
C MET A 161 6.00 5.49 5.05
N LEU A 162 5.73 4.31 5.63
CA LEU A 162 6.74 3.32 5.99
C LEU A 162 7.53 2.77 4.78
N LEU A 163 6.95 2.84 3.57
CA LEU A 163 7.58 2.42 2.32
C LEU A 163 8.18 3.61 1.57
N LEU A 164 7.49 4.75 1.54
CA LEU A 164 7.94 5.95 0.84
C LEU A 164 8.05 7.14 1.82
N PRO A 165 9.25 7.42 2.36
CA PRO A 165 9.43 8.42 3.41
C PRO A 165 9.16 9.86 2.94
N GLY A 166 9.15 10.13 1.62
CA GLY A 166 8.80 11.43 1.06
C GLY A 166 7.42 11.95 1.45
N TYR A 167 6.48 11.05 1.78
CA TYR A 167 5.17 11.43 2.31
C TYR A 167 5.27 12.28 3.58
N ALA A 168 6.26 12.03 4.44
CA ALA A 168 6.39 12.70 5.73
C ALA A 168 6.59 14.21 5.63
N PHE A 169 7.08 14.69 4.50
CA PHE A 169 7.43 16.09 4.25
C PHE A 169 6.36 16.86 3.45
N GLN A 170 5.29 16.19 3.04
CA GLN A 170 4.29 16.80 2.17
C GLN A 170 3.36 17.73 2.94
N PRO A 171 2.96 18.87 2.37
CA PRO A 171 2.13 19.86 3.06
C PRO A 171 0.71 19.35 3.37
N TYR A 172 0.28 18.28 2.69
CA TYR A 172 -0.99 17.62 2.96
C TYR A 172 -0.94 16.66 4.15
N ILE A 173 0.24 16.42 4.75
CA ILE A 173 0.40 15.67 6.00
C ILE A 173 0.61 16.65 7.16
N LYS A 174 -0.17 16.44 8.22
CA LYS A 174 0.02 17.09 9.52
C LYS A 174 0.36 16.05 10.56
N TRP A 175 1.25 16.43 11.47
CA TRP A 175 1.74 15.58 12.52
C TRP A 175 1.45 16.18 13.89
N GLU A 176 1.04 15.34 14.84
CA GLU A 176 0.84 15.72 16.24
C GLU A 176 1.51 14.70 17.15
N VAL A 177 2.41 15.18 18.01
CA VAL A 177 3.10 14.32 18.99
C VAL A 177 2.09 13.83 20.02
N ILE A 178 2.05 12.52 20.23
CA ILE A 178 1.28 11.92 21.34
C ILE A 178 2.23 11.68 22.52
N ASP A 179 3.32 10.95 22.29
CA ASP A 179 4.33 10.67 23.30
C ASP A 179 5.71 10.40 22.67
N SER A 180 6.65 9.85 23.45
CA SER A 180 8.01 9.56 22.99
C SER A 180 8.11 8.50 21.89
N VAL A 181 7.13 7.63 21.72
CA VAL A 181 7.12 6.47 20.81
C VAL A 181 5.86 6.40 19.95
N SER A 182 4.99 7.41 19.99
CA SER A 182 3.80 7.47 19.15
C SER A 182 3.51 8.88 18.63
N VAL A 183 2.93 8.93 17.42
CA VAL A 183 2.57 10.18 16.75
C VAL A 183 1.26 10.00 16.00
N SER A 184 0.38 11.00 16.09
CA SER A 184 -0.80 11.10 15.24
C SER A 184 -0.40 11.74 13.91
N SER A 185 -1.00 11.23 12.84
CA SER A 185 -0.79 11.69 11.48
C SER A 185 -2.16 11.91 10.82
N THR A 186 -2.32 13.04 10.14
CA THR A 186 -3.53 13.39 9.41
C THR A 186 -3.14 13.75 7.99
N ILE A 187 -3.77 13.10 7.01
CA ILE A 187 -3.65 13.44 5.59
C ILE A 187 -4.94 14.13 5.14
N SER A 188 -4.80 15.28 4.47
CA SER A 188 -5.91 16.01 3.86
C SER A 188 -5.62 16.21 2.37
N TYR A 189 -6.37 15.53 1.51
CA TYR A 189 -6.18 15.63 0.06
C TYR A 189 -7.50 15.59 -0.69
N ALA A 190 -7.65 16.49 -1.68
CA ALA A 190 -8.91 16.75 -2.36
C ALA A 190 -10.06 17.01 -1.35
N ASN A 191 -11.09 16.18 -1.34
CA ASN A 191 -12.28 16.34 -0.51
C ASN A 191 -12.28 15.47 0.77
N ASP A 192 -11.22 14.70 0.99
CA ASP A 192 -11.14 13.74 2.09
C ASP A 192 -10.04 14.11 3.09
N THR A 193 -10.29 13.81 4.35
CA THR A 193 -9.32 13.91 5.44
C THR A 193 -9.46 12.66 6.29
N VAL A 194 -8.33 12.02 6.55
CA VAL A 194 -8.24 10.79 7.36
C VAL A 194 -7.00 10.84 8.22
N SER A 195 -7.02 10.12 9.33
CA SER A 195 -5.98 10.14 10.36
C SER A 195 -5.60 8.73 10.81
N GLY A 196 -4.44 8.61 11.42
CA GLY A 196 -3.97 7.38 12.04
C GLY A 196 -2.76 7.61 12.93
N ILE A 197 -2.46 6.62 13.77
CA ILE A 197 -1.36 6.69 14.74
C ILE A 197 -0.25 5.74 14.30
N PHE A 198 0.96 6.27 14.18
CA PHE A 198 2.17 5.49 14.04
C PHE A 198 2.77 5.21 15.42
N TYR A 199 3.14 3.97 15.66
CA TYR A 199 3.83 3.50 16.85
C TYR A 199 5.23 3.04 16.48
N PHE A 200 6.20 3.43 17.31
CA PHE A 200 7.62 3.18 17.10
C PHE A 200 8.17 2.36 18.25
N ASN A 201 9.20 1.54 17.99
CA ASN A 201 9.99 0.97 19.07
C ASN A 201 11.07 1.95 19.56
N SER A 202 11.83 1.54 20.58
CA SER A 202 12.88 2.36 21.21
C SER A 202 14.01 2.77 20.27
N ILE A 203 14.26 2.01 19.20
CA ILE A 203 15.29 2.31 18.20
C ILE A 203 14.75 3.11 17.00
N GLY A 204 13.45 3.43 16.99
CA GLY A 204 12.82 4.27 15.97
C GLY A 204 12.26 3.52 14.76
N GLU A 205 12.10 2.20 14.82
CA GLU A 205 11.38 1.45 13.79
C GLU A 205 9.88 1.63 13.97
N VAL A 206 9.13 1.85 12.88
CA VAL A 206 7.67 1.80 12.91
C VAL A 206 7.29 0.34 13.10
N VAL A 207 6.61 0.02 14.20
CA VAL A 207 6.12 -1.34 14.46
C VAL A 207 4.64 -1.49 14.10
N GLN A 208 3.91 -0.37 14.08
CA GLN A 208 2.47 -0.38 13.82
C GLN A 208 1.97 0.95 13.28
N PHE A 209 1.01 0.90 12.36
CA PHE A 209 0.09 1.99 12.05
C PHE A 209 -1.34 1.55 12.37
N LYS A 210 -2.14 2.40 13.02
CA LYS A 210 -3.52 2.09 13.41
C LYS A 210 -4.47 3.23 13.12
N THR A 211 -5.66 2.92 12.60
CA THR A 211 -6.69 3.91 12.27
C THR A 211 -8.10 3.32 12.35
N PHE A 212 -9.09 4.20 12.52
CA PHE A 212 -10.52 3.88 12.40
C PHE A 212 -11.15 4.41 11.11
N ASP A 213 -10.38 5.13 10.28
CA ASP A 213 -10.92 5.87 9.14
C ASP A 213 -11.08 5.01 7.88
N ARG A 214 -10.55 3.79 7.89
CA ARG A 214 -10.82 2.79 6.86
C ARG A 214 -12.19 2.14 7.09
N SER A 215 -12.89 1.79 6.02
CA SER A 215 -14.20 1.14 6.13
C SER A 215 -14.06 -0.37 5.96
N TYR A 216 -14.56 -1.12 6.96
CA TYR A 216 -14.69 -2.57 6.88
C TYR A 216 -16.06 -2.90 6.32
N ILE A 217 -16.12 -3.70 5.26
CA ILE A 217 -17.40 -4.16 4.69
C ILE A 217 -17.56 -5.62 5.09
N ASP A 218 -18.63 -5.93 5.83
CA ASP A 218 -18.94 -7.30 6.24
C ASP A 218 -19.51 -8.14 5.09
N ALA A 219 -19.80 -9.41 5.36
CA ALA A 219 -20.33 -10.34 4.37
C ALA A 219 -21.72 -9.96 3.84
N ASP A 220 -22.49 -9.19 4.64
CA ASP A 220 -23.82 -8.71 4.29
C ASP A 220 -23.79 -7.36 3.56
N GLY A 221 -22.60 -6.79 3.38
CA GLY A 221 -22.38 -5.51 2.70
C GLY A 221 -22.52 -4.29 3.61
N ASN A 222 -22.64 -4.47 4.93
CA ASN A 222 -22.71 -3.36 5.86
C ASN A 222 -21.32 -2.78 6.13
N SER A 223 -21.25 -1.46 6.20
CA SER A 223 -20.03 -0.75 6.58
C SER A 223 -19.91 -0.66 8.09
N GLN A 224 -18.78 -1.10 8.63
CA GLN A 224 -18.42 -1.05 10.04
C GLN A 224 -17.10 -0.30 10.24
N LYS A 225 -16.94 0.27 11.44
CA LYS A 225 -15.72 0.98 11.85
C LYS A 225 -14.97 0.13 12.87
N TYR A 226 -14.01 -0.63 12.37
CA TYR A 226 -13.07 -1.40 13.18
C TYR A 226 -11.66 -0.82 13.01
N PRO A 227 -10.76 -1.00 14.00
CA PRO A 227 -9.38 -0.64 13.79
C PRO A 227 -8.78 -1.42 12.62
N TRP A 228 -8.27 -0.67 11.65
CA TRP A 228 -7.38 -1.17 10.62
C TRP A 228 -5.94 -0.94 11.04
N VAL A 229 -5.14 -2.01 10.97
CA VAL A 229 -3.79 -2.03 11.51
C VAL A 229 -2.82 -2.55 10.45
N VAL A 230 -1.73 -1.81 10.25
CA VAL A 230 -0.54 -2.33 9.57
C VAL A 230 0.49 -2.68 10.64
N LYS A 231 1.01 -3.90 10.63
CA LYS A 231 2.09 -4.36 11.52
C LYS A 231 3.36 -4.56 10.71
N VAL A 232 4.50 -4.15 11.27
CA VAL A 232 5.83 -4.39 10.68
C VAL A 232 6.60 -5.27 11.65
N ASP A 233 7.01 -6.45 11.17
CA ASP A 233 7.59 -7.45 12.06
C ASP A 233 9.09 -7.23 12.27
N TYR A 234 9.80 -6.80 11.24
CA TYR A 234 11.21 -6.46 11.31
C TYR A 234 11.60 -5.48 10.20
N TYR A 235 12.75 -4.84 10.38
CA TYR A 235 13.44 -4.05 9.36
C TYR A 235 14.64 -4.82 8.80
N THR A 236 14.98 -4.55 7.55
CA THR A 236 16.13 -5.12 6.85
C THR A 236 16.85 -4.03 6.05
N GLU A 237 18.12 -4.27 5.75
CA GLU A 237 18.86 -3.39 4.85
C GLU A 237 18.68 -3.84 3.39
N ILE A 238 18.19 -2.94 2.54
CA ILE A 238 18.00 -3.14 1.10
C ILE A 238 18.54 -1.90 0.39
N ASN A 239 19.45 -2.09 -0.57
CA ASN A 239 20.05 -1.01 -1.37
C ASN A 239 20.65 0.13 -0.52
N GLY A 240 21.20 -0.19 0.67
CA GLY A 240 21.77 0.78 1.60
C GLY A 240 20.74 1.62 2.36
N TYR A 241 19.49 1.17 2.42
CA TYR A 241 18.42 1.75 3.24
C TYR A 241 17.90 0.71 4.23
N LYS A 242 17.65 1.12 5.47
CA LYS A 242 16.99 0.28 6.47
C LYS A 242 15.48 0.46 6.37
N ILE A 243 14.78 -0.51 5.80
CA ILE A 243 13.34 -0.43 5.50
C ILE A 243 12.58 -1.59 6.14
N PRO A 244 11.24 -1.51 6.26
CA PRO A 244 10.41 -2.66 6.63
C PRO A 244 10.75 -3.89 5.78
N GLY A 245 10.94 -5.04 6.42
CA GLY A 245 11.25 -6.30 5.73
C GLY A 245 10.05 -7.22 5.61
N TYR A 246 9.08 -7.12 6.51
CA TYR A 246 7.84 -7.90 6.48
C TYR A 246 6.69 -7.06 7.03
N ALA A 247 5.58 -7.02 6.30
CA ALA A 247 4.41 -6.23 6.65
C ALA A 247 3.13 -7.07 6.62
N ARG A 248 2.22 -6.76 7.54
CA ARG A 248 0.93 -7.42 7.68
C ARG A 248 -0.19 -6.39 7.77
N ALA A 249 -1.34 -6.69 7.16
CA ALA A 249 -2.54 -5.89 7.31
C ALA A 249 -3.63 -6.68 8.04
N VAL A 250 -4.17 -6.08 9.09
CA VAL A 250 -5.03 -6.72 10.08
C VAL A 250 -6.25 -5.83 10.34
N TRP A 251 -7.41 -6.46 10.50
CA TRP A 251 -8.57 -5.85 11.13
C TRP A 251 -8.69 -6.37 12.56
N GLU A 252 -8.88 -5.48 13.53
CA GLU A 252 -9.26 -5.87 14.89
C GLU A 252 -10.79 -5.89 14.98
N ILE A 253 -11.41 -7.05 14.81
CA ILE A 253 -12.88 -7.22 14.83
C ILE A 253 -13.33 -7.85 16.17
N PRO A 254 -14.63 -7.86 16.51
CA PRO A 254 -15.10 -8.40 17.79
C PRO A 254 -14.68 -9.87 18.03
N ASP A 255 -14.60 -10.65 16.96
CA ASP A 255 -14.21 -12.08 17.01
C ASP A 255 -12.68 -12.30 17.01
N GLY A 256 -11.89 -11.23 17.09
CA GLY A 256 -10.42 -11.26 17.16
C GLY A 256 -9.72 -10.58 15.99
N GLU A 257 -8.44 -10.91 15.80
CA GLU A 257 -7.65 -10.35 14.71
C GLU A 257 -7.93 -11.09 13.38
N TYR A 258 -8.36 -10.32 12.39
CA TYR A 258 -8.44 -10.76 11.01
C TYR A 258 -7.26 -10.24 10.20
N GLU A 259 -6.14 -10.98 10.23
CA GLU A 259 -5.03 -10.78 9.30
C GLU A 259 -5.44 -11.24 7.90
N TYR A 260 -5.35 -10.36 6.91
CA TYR A 260 -5.82 -10.62 5.55
C TYR A 260 -4.73 -10.45 4.49
N PHE A 261 -3.61 -9.84 4.85
CA PHE A 261 -2.43 -9.71 3.98
C PHE A 261 -1.18 -9.85 4.83
N ARG A 262 -0.20 -10.59 4.30
CA ARG A 262 1.16 -10.63 4.81
C ARG A 262 2.14 -10.82 3.67
N GLY A 263 3.31 -10.21 3.76
CA GLY A 263 4.32 -10.35 2.71
C GLY A 263 5.67 -9.76 3.09
N LYS A 264 6.71 -10.30 2.47
CA LYS A 264 8.08 -9.85 2.60
C LYS A 264 8.38 -8.80 1.54
N ILE A 265 9.10 -7.75 1.92
CA ILE A 265 9.61 -6.77 0.96
C ILE A 265 10.96 -7.29 0.48
N LYS A 266 11.00 -7.74 -0.77
CA LYS A 266 12.20 -8.29 -1.41
C LYS A 266 13.17 -7.18 -1.77
N ASN A 267 12.64 -6.10 -2.35
CA ASN A 267 13.42 -5.01 -2.87
C ASN A 267 12.59 -3.72 -2.88
N ILE A 268 13.27 -2.58 -2.79
CA ILE A 268 12.66 -1.26 -2.97
C ILE A 268 13.60 -0.37 -3.77
N ARG A 269 13.05 0.33 -4.76
CA ARG A 269 13.80 1.28 -5.59
C ARG A 269 13.15 2.64 -5.48
N PHE A 270 13.93 3.62 -5.05
CA PHE A 270 13.49 5.01 -4.92
C PHE A 270 13.87 5.84 -6.13
N ASN A 271 13.11 6.91 -6.36
CA ASN A 271 13.43 7.95 -7.35
C ASN A 271 13.66 7.39 -8.76
N VAL A 272 12.78 6.47 -9.14
CA VAL A 272 12.81 5.77 -10.43
C VAL A 272 12.15 6.59 -11.53
N ASN A 273 12.61 6.38 -12.76
CA ASN A 273 12.07 6.96 -13.99
C ASN A 273 11.47 5.91 -14.95
N THR A 274 11.65 4.62 -14.66
CA THR A 274 11.06 3.49 -15.38
C THR A 274 10.51 2.46 -14.40
N PHE A 275 9.43 1.79 -14.79
CA PHE A 275 8.80 0.76 -13.96
C PHE A 275 9.46 -0.61 -14.06
N ASN A 276 10.18 -0.87 -15.16
CA ASN A 276 10.85 -2.15 -15.40
C ASN A 276 12.01 -2.42 -14.42
#